data_AF-A0A316S0U7-F1
#
_entry.id   AF-A0A316S0U7-F1
#
_cell.length_a   1.000
_cell.length_b   1.000
_cell.length_c   1.000
_cell.angle_alpha   90.00
_cell.angle_beta   90.00
_cell.angle_gamma   90.00
#
_symmetry.space_group_name_H-M   'P 1'
#
loop_
_entity.id
_entity.type
_entity.pdbx_description
1 polymer ?
#
loop_
_entity_poly.entity_id
_entity_poly.type
_entity_poly.pdbx_seq_one_letter_code
_entity_poly.pdbx_strand_id
1 'polypeptide(L)'
;MRRYRFRLPAAGPGSPAGTDYGTGLHGGTGTVYASGRRCPAVSAREIVIRLVFSTVSTVGLSILFYIRPRRLPLATLGGFLTYAVYLLVHTVLASEFVCNMLASLAGALYAELLARRTRVPVTVYTIPCVIPLVPGSVLYRTMSSLVQSRLSDAVTYGLNTVTVALGIASGIVAGSVLAILYRSLRERLRNRRHPR
;
A
#
# COMPACT_ATOMS: atom_id res chain seq x y z
N MET A 1 25.31 26.32 18.11
CA MET A 1 23.91 25.95 18.47
C MET A 1 22.94 26.91 17.78
N ARG A 2 22.43 26.56 16.59
CA ARG A 2 21.45 27.38 15.85
C ARG A 2 20.03 26.99 16.26
N ARG A 3 19.30 27.92 16.89
CA ARG A 3 17.90 27.79 17.26
C ARG A 3 17.04 27.85 16.00
N TYR A 4 16.34 26.76 15.66
CA TYR A 4 15.26 26.80 14.67
C TYR A 4 14.05 27.52 15.30
N ARG A 5 13.99 28.85 15.16
CA ARG A 5 12.75 29.61 15.35
C ARG A 5 11.84 29.30 14.18
N PHE A 6 10.92 28.36 14.37
CA PHE A 6 9.76 28.16 13.50
C PHE A 6 8.90 29.42 13.59
N ARG A 7 8.98 30.27 12.56
CA ARG A 7 8.23 31.52 12.48
C ARG A 7 6.83 31.17 11.97
N LEU A 8 5.89 30.95 12.89
CA LEU A 8 4.46 30.94 12.60
C LEU A 8 4.10 32.24 11.86
N PRO A 9 3.46 32.20 10.68
CA PRO A 9 2.87 33.39 10.11
C PRO A 9 1.72 33.84 11.01
N ALA A 10 1.76 35.11 11.38
CA ALA A 10 0.84 35.77 12.28
C ALA A 10 -0.63 35.61 11.82
N ALA A 11 -1.49 35.30 12.78
CA ALA A 11 -2.93 35.44 12.63
C ALA A 11 -3.27 36.92 12.44
N GLY A 12 -3.60 37.30 11.21
CA GLY A 12 -4.26 38.58 10.90
C GLY A 12 -5.78 38.45 11.10
N PRO A 13 -6.45 39.42 11.74
CA PRO A 13 -7.88 39.36 12.00
C PRO A 13 -8.65 39.82 10.76
N GLY A 14 -9.54 38.96 10.25
CA GLY A 14 -10.47 39.31 9.17
C GLY A 14 -10.42 38.37 7.97
N SER A 15 -10.93 37.14 8.16
CA SER A 15 -11.52 36.38 7.05
C SER A 15 -12.92 35.94 7.48
N PRO A 16 -13.99 36.44 6.83
CA PRO A 16 -15.34 36.03 7.12
C PRO A 16 -15.57 34.58 6.69
N ALA A 17 -16.48 33.93 7.38
CA ALA A 17 -16.99 32.60 7.07
C ALA A 17 -17.47 32.51 5.60
N GLY A 18 -17.21 31.35 4.98
CA GLY A 18 -17.92 30.89 3.79
C GLY A 18 -17.32 31.36 2.47
N THR A 19 -16.42 30.56 1.90
CA THR A 19 -16.22 30.51 0.44
C THR A 19 -15.63 29.14 0.07
N ASP A 20 -16.51 28.30 -0.48
CA ASP A 20 -16.23 27.33 -1.55
C ASP A 20 -15.15 26.26 -1.38
N TYR A 21 -15.53 25.18 -0.67
CA TYR A 21 -15.14 23.82 -1.06
C TYR A 21 -16.33 23.07 -1.69
N GLY A 22 -17.10 23.79 -2.50
CA GLY A 22 -18.05 23.22 -3.44
C GLY A 22 -17.48 23.29 -4.86
N THR A 23 -17.61 22.18 -5.60
CA THR A 23 -17.63 22.12 -7.08
C THR A 23 -16.32 22.41 -7.83
N GLY A 24 -15.58 21.33 -8.15
CA GLY A 24 -14.53 21.39 -9.18
C GLY A 24 -13.77 20.10 -9.47
N LEU A 25 -13.64 19.18 -8.51
CA LEU A 25 -12.97 17.88 -8.73
C LEU A 25 -13.74 16.74 -8.02
N HIS A 26 -14.94 16.50 -8.52
CA HIS A 26 -15.56 15.17 -8.45
C HIS A 26 -14.69 14.19 -9.25
N GLY A 27 -13.91 13.38 -8.55
CA GLY A 27 -13.06 12.38 -9.19
C GLY A 27 -12.32 11.44 -8.22
N GLY A 28 -13.06 10.59 -7.50
CA GLY A 28 -12.71 9.17 -7.60
C GLY A 28 -12.48 8.29 -6.35
N THR A 29 -12.21 8.78 -5.14
CA THR A 29 -11.74 7.82 -4.09
C THR A 29 -12.19 8.02 -2.65
N GLY A 30 -12.80 9.15 -2.29
CA GLY A 30 -13.13 9.44 -0.89
C GLY A 30 -14.58 9.14 -0.45
N THR A 31 -15.51 9.00 -1.39
CA THR A 31 -16.96 8.96 -1.09
C THR A 31 -17.63 7.62 -1.42
N VAL A 32 -16.86 6.62 -1.85
CA VAL A 32 -17.39 5.29 -2.22
C VAL A 32 -17.79 4.46 -0.99
N TYR A 33 -17.25 4.74 0.19
CA TYR A 33 -17.52 3.92 1.39
C TYR A 33 -18.77 4.32 2.19
N ALA A 34 -19.31 5.53 2.00
CA ALA A 34 -20.41 6.06 2.81
C ALA A 34 -21.78 6.04 2.12
N SER A 35 -21.84 5.71 0.83
CA SER A 35 -23.09 5.65 0.09
C SER A 35 -23.29 4.22 -0.38
N GLY A 36 -24.33 3.55 0.12
CA GLY A 36 -24.82 2.24 -0.34
C GLY A 36 -25.32 2.25 -1.79
N ARG A 37 -24.63 2.95 -2.69
CA ARG A 37 -24.82 2.92 -4.13
C ARG A 37 -23.86 1.91 -4.71
N ARG A 38 -24.46 0.90 -5.33
CA ARG A 38 -23.85 -0.17 -6.13
C ARG A 38 -22.64 0.35 -6.91
N CYS A 39 -21.57 -0.46 -6.91
CA CYS A 39 -20.34 -0.28 -7.66
C CYS A 39 -20.58 0.47 -8.98
N PRO A 40 -19.95 1.64 -9.23
CA PRO A 40 -19.71 2.01 -10.62
C PRO A 40 -18.86 0.88 -11.19
N ALA A 41 -19.29 0.29 -12.31
CA ALA A 41 -18.51 -0.72 -13.02
C ALA A 41 -17.08 -0.17 -13.18
N VAL A 42 -16.11 -0.79 -12.51
CA VAL A 42 -14.71 -0.38 -12.58
C VAL A 42 -14.33 -0.45 -14.05
N SER A 43 -14.27 0.72 -14.68
CA SER A 43 -14.14 0.79 -16.13
C SER A 43 -12.75 0.28 -16.50
N ALA A 44 -12.62 -0.50 -17.57
CA ALA A 44 -11.35 -1.09 -17.99
C ALA A 44 -10.21 -0.04 -18.06
N ARG A 45 -10.55 1.20 -18.46
CA ARG A 45 -9.63 2.35 -18.45
C ARG A 45 -9.01 2.65 -17.08
N GLU A 46 -9.80 2.58 -16.00
CA GLU A 46 -9.31 2.89 -14.65
C GLU A 46 -8.40 1.78 -14.12
N ILE A 47 -8.72 0.52 -14.44
CA ILE A 47 -7.87 -0.62 -14.11
C ILE A 47 -6.51 -0.46 -14.77
N VAL A 48 -6.49 -0.13 -16.07
CA VAL A 48 -5.25 0.07 -16.84
C VAL A 48 -4.43 1.23 -16.27
N ILE A 49 -5.05 2.38 -16.00
CA ILE A 49 -4.34 3.55 -15.42
C ILE A 49 -3.71 3.17 -14.09
N ARG A 50 -4.46 2.53 -13.20
CA ARG A 50 -3.96 2.13 -11.88
C ARG A 50 -2.82 1.11 -11.98
N LEU A 51 -2.94 0.14 -12.88
CA LEU A 51 -1.87 -0.84 -13.17
C LEU A 51 -0.60 -0.13 -13.62
N VAL A 52 -0.71 0.78 -14.59
CA VAL A 52 0.42 1.53 -15.17
C VAL A 52 1.09 2.40 -14.11
N PHE A 53 0.31 3.14 -13.30
CA PHE A 53 0.87 3.96 -12.23
C PHE A 53 1.57 3.11 -11.17
N SER A 54 1.00 1.96 -10.80
CA SER A 54 1.61 1.02 -9.86
C SER A 54 2.94 0.48 -10.39
N THR A 55 3.01 0.06 -11.67
CA THR A 55 4.27 -0.39 -12.27
C THR A 55 5.28 0.74 -12.38
N VAL A 56 4.88 1.95 -12.79
CA VAL A 56 5.79 3.11 -12.86
C VAL A 56 6.36 3.48 -11.49
N SER A 57 5.54 3.48 -10.44
CA SER A 57 6.00 3.68 -9.05
C SER A 57 7.02 2.62 -8.65
N THR A 58 6.75 1.35 -8.98
CA THR A 58 7.64 0.22 -8.70
C THR A 58 8.97 0.34 -9.47
N VAL A 59 8.95 0.76 -10.74
CA VAL A 59 10.15 1.05 -11.55
C VAL A 59 10.99 2.14 -10.89
N GLY A 60 10.37 3.27 -10.54
CA GLY A 60 11.04 4.42 -9.93
C GLY A 60 11.73 4.07 -8.62
N LEU A 61 11.06 3.34 -7.74
CA LEU A 61 11.64 2.85 -6.48
C LEU A 61 12.75 1.82 -6.72
N SER A 62 12.61 0.95 -7.72
CA SER A 62 13.65 -0.03 -8.05
C SER A 62 14.95 0.64 -8.51
N ILE A 63 14.84 1.76 -9.23
CA ILE A 63 15.99 2.59 -9.63
C ILE A 63 16.57 3.31 -8.40
N LEU A 64 15.71 3.85 -7.51
CA LEU A 64 16.13 4.55 -6.29
C LEU A 64 16.95 3.65 -5.36
N PHE A 65 16.58 2.37 -5.22
CA PHE A 65 17.33 1.38 -4.43
C PHE A 65 18.58 0.82 -5.15
N TYR A 66 19.00 1.42 -6.27
CA TYR A 66 20.17 1.04 -7.07
C TYR A 66 20.22 -0.46 -7.37
N ILE A 67 19.08 -1.04 -7.73
CA ILE A 67 19.00 -2.46 -8.10
C ILE A 67 19.71 -2.65 -9.45
N ARG A 68 20.61 -3.65 -9.52
CA ARG A 68 21.30 -3.99 -10.79
C ARG A 68 20.27 -4.09 -11.92
N PRO A 69 20.48 -3.45 -13.08
CA PRO A 69 19.47 -3.32 -14.14
C PRO A 69 18.96 -4.67 -14.67
N ARG A 70 19.77 -5.73 -14.53
CA ARG A 70 19.38 -7.12 -14.86
C ARG A 70 18.25 -7.69 -13.98
N ARG A 71 17.91 -7.04 -12.85
CA ARG A 71 16.90 -7.48 -11.86
C ARG A 71 15.69 -6.55 -11.78
N LEU A 72 15.74 -5.42 -12.46
CA LEU A 72 14.67 -4.45 -12.59
C LEU A 72 13.34 -5.06 -13.12
N PRO A 73 13.32 -5.88 -14.19
CA PRO A 73 12.07 -6.44 -14.69
C PRO A 73 11.39 -7.40 -13.69
N LEU A 74 12.18 -8.03 -12.81
CA LEU A 74 11.65 -8.94 -11.80
C LEU A 74 11.00 -8.16 -10.64
N ALA A 75 11.59 -7.02 -10.25
CA ALA A 75 10.99 -6.14 -9.24
C ALA A 75 9.67 -5.52 -9.74
N THR A 76 9.62 -5.10 -11.01
CA THR A 76 8.42 -4.52 -11.62
C THR A 76 7.28 -5.53 -11.74
N LEU A 77 7.59 -6.80 -12.05
CA LEU A 77 6.61 -7.88 -12.03
C LEU A 77 6.01 -8.11 -10.64
N GLY A 78 6.78 -7.87 -9.58
CA GLY A 78 6.28 -7.96 -8.20
C GLY A 78 5.23 -6.90 -7.88
N GLY A 79 5.47 -5.63 -8.23
CA GLY A 79 4.49 -4.56 -8.06
C GLY A 79 3.23 -4.78 -8.89
N PHE A 80 3.40 -5.23 -10.15
CA PHE A 80 2.29 -5.62 -11.01
C PHE A 80 1.46 -6.76 -10.40
N LEU A 81 2.11 -7.83 -9.94
CA LEU A 81 1.42 -9.00 -9.38
C LEU A 81 0.66 -8.64 -8.10
N THR A 82 1.30 -7.90 -7.20
CA THR A 82 0.71 -7.46 -5.93
C THR A 82 -0.54 -6.62 -6.19
N TYR A 83 -0.46 -5.70 -7.15
CA TYR A 83 -1.59 -4.85 -7.52
C TYR A 83 -2.68 -5.61 -8.29
N ALA A 84 -2.32 -6.58 -9.14
CA ALA A 84 -3.27 -7.45 -9.80
C ALA A 84 -4.07 -8.31 -8.81
N VAL A 85 -3.40 -8.84 -7.77
CA VAL A 85 -4.06 -9.56 -6.67
C VAL A 85 -5.00 -8.63 -5.91
N TYR A 86 -4.58 -7.40 -5.64
CA TYR A 86 -5.46 -6.40 -5.01
C TYR A 86 -6.74 -6.18 -5.82
N LEU A 87 -6.64 -6.04 -7.15
CA LEU A 87 -7.83 -5.89 -8.01
C LEU A 87 -8.73 -7.13 -7.98
N LEU A 88 -8.16 -8.33 -8.08
CA LEU A 88 -8.94 -9.57 -8.04
C LEU A 88 -9.69 -9.71 -6.72
N VAL A 89 -9.02 -9.51 -5.60
CA VAL A 89 -9.66 -9.64 -4.28
C VAL A 89 -10.74 -8.57 -4.08
N HIS A 90 -10.50 -7.35 -4.57
CA HIS A 90 -11.49 -6.28 -4.51
C HIS A 90 -12.77 -6.58 -5.32
N THR A 91 -12.72 -7.46 -6.33
CA THR A 91 -13.93 -7.87 -7.07
C THR A 91 -14.78 -8.88 -6.32
N VAL A 92 -14.19 -9.65 -5.38
CA VAL A 92 -14.87 -10.75 -4.68
C VAL A 92 -15.24 -10.37 -3.24
N LEU A 93 -14.43 -9.55 -2.56
CA LEU A 93 -14.60 -9.18 -1.16
C LEU A 93 -14.69 -7.66 -0.98
N ALA A 94 -15.69 -7.20 -0.24
CA ALA A 94 -15.92 -5.77 0.04
C ALA A 94 -15.16 -5.22 1.27
N SER A 95 -14.27 -6.01 1.88
CA SER A 95 -13.53 -5.60 3.09
C SER A 95 -12.14 -5.05 2.74
N GLU A 96 -11.87 -3.78 3.07
CA GLU A 96 -10.56 -3.14 2.87
C GLU A 96 -9.43 -3.89 3.60
N PHE A 97 -9.71 -4.43 4.78
CA PHE A 97 -8.73 -5.19 5.58
C PHE A 97 -8.23 -6.41 4.82
N VAL A 98 -9.15 -7.25 4.34
CA VAL A 98 -8.82 -8.52 3.69
C VAL A 98 -8.16 -8.29 2.33
N CYS A 99 -8.62 -7.27 1.58
CA CYS A 99 -8.01 -6.89 0.31
C CYS A 99 -6.52 -6.53 0.48
N ASN A 100 -6.22 -5.66 1.45
CA ASN A 100 -4.85 -5.24 1.72
C ASN A 100 -3.99 -6.37 2.29
N MET A 101 -4.57 -7.22 3.15
CA MET A 101 -3.90 -8.37 3.73
C MET A 101 -3.51 -9.40 2.67
N LEU A 102 -4.41 -9.78 1.76
CA LEU A 102 -4.12 -10.75 0.71
C LEU A 102 -3.16 -10.20 -0.35
N ALA A 103 -3.31 -8.92 -0.70
CA ALA A 103 -2.40 -8.28 -1.63
C ALA A 103 -0.97 -8.19 -1.04
N SER A 104 -0.81 -7.73 0.21
CA SER A 104 0.50 -7.66 0.85
C SER A 104 1.11 -9.04 1.13
N LEU A 105 0.28 -10.05 1.43
CA LEU A 105 0.68 -11.46 1.52
C LEU A 105 1.31 -11.95 0.20
N ALA A 106 0.61 -11.73 -0.93
CA ALA A 106 1.09 -12.14 -2.24
C ALA A 106 2.39 -11.42 -2.62
N GLY A 107 2.49 -10.11 -2.36
CA GLY A 107 3.71 -9.33 -2.58
C GLY A 107 4.89 -9.82 -1.72
N ALA A 108 4.66 -10.13 -0.45
CA ALA A 108 5.67 -10.68 0.45
C ALA A 108 6.16 -12.06 -0.03
N LEU A 109 5.24 -12.97 -0.39
CA LEU A 109 5.59 -14.29 -0.94
C LEU A 109 6.37 -14.19 -2.25
N TYR A 110 6.01 -13.25 -3.12
CA TYR A 110 6.73 -13.00 -4.36
C TYR A 110 8.16 -12.50 -4.09
N ALA A 111 8.31 -11.52 -3.21
CA ALA A 111 9.61 -10.97 -2.81
C ALA A 111 10.52 -12.05 -2.20
N GLU A 112 9.97 -12.90 -1.33
CA GLU A 112 10.63 -14.06 -0.72
C GLU A 112 11.17 -15.04 -1.77
N LEU A 113 10.34 -15.41 -2.74
CA LEU A 113 10.70 -16.36 -3.80
C LEU A 113 11.82 -15.80 -4.69
N LEU A 114 11.75 -14.50 -5.00
CA LEU A 114 12.66 -13.85 -5.93
C LEU A 114 14.02 -13.50 -5.30
N ALA A 115 14.01 -13.12 -4.03
CA ALA A 115 15.22 -12.93 -3.22
C ALA A 115 16.11 -14.18 -3.24
N ARG A 116 15.49 -15.36 -3.23
CA ARG A 116 16.21 -16.64 -3.31
C ARG A 116 16.91 -16.87 -4.65
N ARG A 117 16.26 -16.51 -5.76
CA ARG A 117 16.85 -16.62 -7.10
C ARG A 117 18.02 -15.65 -7.29
N THR A 118 17.96 -14.49 -6.63
CA THR A 118 18.90 -13.39 -6.89
C THR A 118 19.94 -13.16 -5.77
N ARG A 119 19.86 -13.86 -4.63
CA ARG A 119 20.72 -13.69 -3.44
C ARG A 119 20.80 -12.21 -3.01
N VAL A 120 19.64 -11.56 -2.90
CA VAL A 120 19.49 -10.17 -2.42
C VAL A 120 18.63 -10.21 -1.16
N PRO A 121 18.83 -9.29 -0.18
CA PRO A 121 17.88 -9.11 0.92
C PRO A 121 16.45 -8.96 0.42
N VAL A 122 15.52 -9.67 1.07
CA VAL A 122 14.09 -9.74 0.71
C VAL A 122 13.45 -8.35 0.69
N THR A 123 13.87 -7.47 1.60
CA THR A 123 13.35 -6.10 1.76
C THR A 123 13.45 -5.26 0.49
N VAL A 124 14.46 -5.50 -0.36
CA VAL A 124 14.66 -4.78 -1.63
C VAL A 124 13.52 -5.03 -2.61
N TYR A 125 12.89 -6.21 -2.56
CA TYR A 125 11.72 -6.53 -3.39
C TYR A 125 10.39 -6.25 -2.68
N THR A 126 10.33 -6.42 -1.35
CA THR A 126 9.09 -6.21 -0.59
C THR A 126 8.66 -4.74 -0.58
N ILE A 127 9.59 -3.80 -0.36
CA ILE A 127 9.29 -2.36 -0.27
C ILE A 127 8.56 -1.84 -1.53
N PRO A 128 9.10 -2.00 -2.76
CA PRO A 128 8.46 -1.46 -3.96
C PRO A 128 7.12 -2.16 -4.28
N CYS A 129 6.90 -3.40 -3.83
CA CYS A 129 5.62 -4.10 -4.00
C CYS A 129 4.51 -3.54 -3.09
N VAL A 130 4.84 -3.13 -1.87
CA VAL A 130 3.85 -2.71 -0.85
C VAL A 130 3.45 -1.23 -1.01
N ILE A 131 4.33 -0.38 -1.52
CA ILE A 131 4.09 1.07 -1.61
C ILE A 131 2.79 1.44 -2.36
N PRO A 132 2.44 0.84 -3.51
CA PRO A 132 1.20 1.14 -4.22
C PRO A 132 -0.09 0.80 -3.44
N LEU A 133 0.00 -0.03 -2.40
CA LEU A 133 -1.15 -0.41 -1.57
C LEU A 133 -1.44 0.62 -0.47
N VAL A 134 -0.47 1.48 -0.13
CA VAL A 134 -0.61 2.41 1.00
C VAL A 134 -1.56 3.55 0.61
N PRO A 135 -2.70 3.73 1.30
CA PRO A 135 -3.67 4.77 0.97
C PRO A 135 -3.19 6.14 1.51
N GLY A 136 -2.34 6.82 0.75
CA GLY A 136 -1.80 8.13 1.14
C GLY A 136 -2.88 9.20 1.32
N SER A 137 -3.96 9.16 0.53
CA SER A 137 -5.06 10.11 0.61
C SER A 137 -5.90 9.98 1.89
N VAL A 138 -6.10 8.75 2.38
CA VAL A 138 -6.87 8.50 3.62
C VAL A 138 -6.04 8.92 4.82
N LEU A 139 -4.74 8.58 4.82
CA LEU A 139 -3.79 9.04 5.84
C LEU A 139 -3.75 10.57 5.94
N TYR A 140 -3.67 11.26 4.80
CA TYR A 140 -3.68 12.72 4.76
C TYR A 140 -4.99 13.32 5.31
N ARG A 141 -6.14 12.75 4.95
CA ARG A 141 -7.45 13.19 5.46
C ARG A 141 -7.55 13.05 6.97
N THR A 142 -7.07 11.95 7.54
CA THR A 142 -7.01 11.75 8.99
C THR A 142 -6.21 12.87 9.66
N MET A 143 -5.01 13.17 9.17
CA MET A 143 -4.17 14.25 9.72
C MET A 143 -4.82 15.62 9.56
N SER A 144 -5.42 15.90 8.40
CA SER A 144 -6.12 17.16 8.16
C SER A 144 -7.30 17.36 9.12
N SER A 145 -8.11 16.32 9.35
CA SER A 145 -9.25 16.40 10.29
C SER A 145 -8.81 16.60 11.74
N LEU A 146 -7.66 16.02 12.13
CA LEU A 146 -7.06 16.25 13.44
C LEU A 146 -6.61 17.71 13.63
N VAL A 147 -5.96 18.29 12.62
CA VAL A 147 -5.51 19.69 12.65
C VAL A 147 -6.68 20.67 12.66
N GLN A 148 -7.78 20.33 12.00
CA GLN A 148 -9.00 21.15 11.96
C GLN A 148 -9.91 20.94 13.18
N SER A 149 -9.46 20.20 14.21
CA SER A 149 -10.23 19.88 15.42
C SER A 149 -11.60 19.22 15.18
N ARG A 150 -11.77 18.55 14.02
CA ARG A 150 -12.98 17.78 13.69
C ARG A 150 -12.81 16.35 14.19
N LEU A 151 -12.97 16.17 15.50
CA LEU A 151 -12.67 14.90 16.18
C LEU A 151 -13.54 13.73 15.68
N SER A 152 -14.80 13.98 15.35
CA SER A 152 -15.70 12.95 14.79
C SER A 152 -15.15 12.36 13.48
N ASP A 153 -14.80 13.21 12.53
CA ASP A 153 -14.26 12.79 11.23
C ASP A 153 -12.85 12.19 11.38
N ALA A 154 -12.04 12.75 12.28
CA ALA A 154 -10.70 12.27 12.56
C ALA A 154 -10.68 10.84 13.09
N VAL A 155 -11.63 10.48 13.97
CA VAL A 155 -11.76 9.11 14.48
C VAL A 155 -12.19 8.16 13.37
N THR A 156 -13.16 8.53 12.54
CA THR A 156 -13.62 7.66 11.43
C THR A 156 -12.52 7.39 10.41
N TYR A 157 -11.85 8.44 9.90
CA TYR A 157 -10.75 8.26 8.96
C TYR A 157 -9.52 7.59 9.60
N GLY A 158 -9.29 7.87 10.89
CA GLY A 158 -8.24 7.24 11.67
C GLY A 158 -8.43 5.74 11.78
N LEU A 159 -9.64 5.29 12.14
CA LEU A 159 -9.97 3.87 12.20
C LEU A 159 -9.77 3.19 10.84
N ASN A 160 -10.21 3.81 9.74
CA ASN A 160 -9.98 3.23 8.42
C ASN A 160 -8.49 3.11 8.09
N THR A 161 -7.71 4.16 8.40
CA THR A 161 -6.26 4.16 8.21
C THR A 161 -5.59 3.03 9.00
N VAL A 162 -5.98 2.83 10.27
CA VAL A 162 -5.46 1.75 11.11
C VAL A 162 -5.87 0.38 10.56
N THR A 163 -7.11 0.20 10.12
CA THR A 163 -7.57 -1.06 9.52
C THR A 163 -6.73 -1.43 8.30
N VAL A 164 -6.48 -0.48 7.39
CA VAL A 164 -5.62 -0.74 6.22
C VAL A 164 -4.19 -1.03 6.63
N ALA A 165 -3.62 -0.26 7.56
CA ALA A 165 -2.26 -0.48 8.04
C ALA A 165 -2.09 -1.86 8.70
N LEU A 166 -3.05 -2.28 9.52
CA LEU A 166 -3.07 -3.61 10.13
C LEU A 166 -3.22 -4.71 9.08
N GLY A 167 -4.06 -4.51 8.05
CA GLY A 167 -4.19 -5.44 6.92
C GLY A 167 -2.85 -5.64 6.20
N ILE A 168 -2.18 -4.55 5.82
CA ILE A 168 -0.88 -4.61 5.17
C ILE A 168 0.15 -5.31 6.08
N ALA A 169 0.26 -4.89 7.35
CA ALA A 169 1.24 -5.42 8.31
C ALA A 169 1.03 -6.92 8.56
N SER A 170 -0.20 -7.34 8.84
CA SER A 170 -0.54 -8.75 9.06
C SER A 170 -0.25 -9.62 7.83
N GLY A 171 -0.55 -9.15 6.62
CA GLY A 171 -0.24 -9.88 5.40
C GLY A 171 1.27 -10.03 5.13
N ILE A 172 2.07 -8.99 5.39
CA ILE A 172 3.54 -9.08 5.28
C ILE A 172 4.10 -10.09 6.28
N VAL A 173 3.66 -10.03 7.54
CA VAL A 173 4.11 -10.96 8.60
C VAL A 173 3.69 -12.39 8.24
N ALA A 174 2.43 -12.61 7.88
CA ALA A 174 1.93 -13.92 7.48
C ALA A 174 2.69 -14.49 6.27
N GLY A 175 2.98 -13.65 5.26
CA GLY A 175 3.70 -14.07 4.06
C GLY A 175 5.14 -14.45 4.37
N SER A 176 5.81 -13.67 5.22
CA SER A 176 7.18 -13.94 5.66
C SER A 176 7.25 -15.21 6.50
N VAL A 177 6.34 -15.37 7.47
CA VAL A 177 6.27 -16.57 8.34
C VAL A 177 5.97 -17.82 7.51
N LEU A 178 5.02 -17.76 6.58
CA LEU A 178 4.67 -18.89 5.72
C LEU A 178 5.87 -19.32 4.87
N ALA A 179 6.60 -18.37 4.33
CA ALA A 179 7.77 -18.66 3.52
C ALA A 179 8.95 -19.19 4.36
N ILE A 180 9.16 -18.69 5.58
CA ILE A 180 10.13 -19.25 6.54
C ILE A 180 9.74 -20.68 6.93
N LEU A 181 8.47 -20.94 7.22
CA LEU A 181 7.96 -22.26 7.57
C LEU A 181 8.15 -23.25 6.42
N TYR A 182 7.80 -22.84 5.20
CA TYR A 182 8.01 -23.66 4.00
C TYR A 182 9.49 -24.00 3.79
N ARG A 183 10.42 -23.06 4.09
CA ARG A 183 11.87 -23.32 4.06
C ARG A 183 12.27 -24.39 5.08
N SER A 184 11.87 -24.22 6.34
CA SER A 184 12.20 -25.13 7.43
C SER A 184 11.72 -26.56 7.15
N LEU A 185 10.50 -26.71 6.61
CA LEU A 185 9.95 -28.01 6.22
C LEU A 185 10.72 -28.64 5.04
N ARG A 186 11.01 -27.86 4.00
CA ARG A 186 11.74 -28.36 2.82
C ARG A 186 13.17 -28.79 3.14
N GLU A 187 13.85 -28.07 4.02
CA GLU A 187 15.20 -28.43 4.47
C GLU A 187 15.18 -29.70 5.32
N ARG A 188 14.22 -29.84 6.25
CA ARG A 188 14.02 -31.08 7.01
C ARG A 188 13.74 -32.27 6.09
N LEU A 189 12.89 -32.11 5.08
CA LEU A 189 12.59 -33.16 4.10
C LEU A 189 13.80 -33.53 3.23
N ARG A 190 14.64 -32.54 2.86
CA ARG A 190 15.87 -32.82 2.11
C ARG A 190 16.92 -33.52 2.96
N ASN A 191 17.04 -33.16 4.24
CA ASN A 191 17.98 -33.82 5.16
C ASN A 191 17.56 -35.26 5.48
N ARG A 192 16.24 -35.55 5.51
CA ARG A 192 15.75 -36.93 5.68
C ARG A 192 16.01 -37.86 4.49
N ARG A 193 16.35 -37.35 3.30
CA ARG A 193 16.62 -38.17 2.11
C ARG A 193 18.06 -38.69 2.02
N HIS A 194 18.97 -38.26 2.91
CA HIS A 194 20.30 -38.85 3.03
C HIS A 194 20.60 -39.20 4.50
N PRO A 195 20.08 -40.35 5.00
CA PRO A 195 20.74 -41.03 6.10
C PRO A 195 22.07 -41.58 5.58
N ARG A 196 23.18 -41.18 6.21
CA ARG A 196 24.46 -41.86 6.04
C ARG A 196 24.46 -43.17 6.81
#